data_AF-A0A7S2JGZ5-F1
#
_entry.id   AF-A0A7S2JGZ5-F1
#
_cell.length_a   1.000
_cell.length_b   1.000
_cell.length_c   1.000
_cell.angle_alpha   90.00
_cell.angle_beta   90.00
_cell.angle_gamma   90.00
#
_symmetry.space_group_name_H-M   'P 1'
#
loop_
_entity.id
_entity.type
_entity.pdbx_description
1 polymer ?
#
loop_
_entity_poly.entity_id
_entity_poly.type
_entity_poly.pdbx_seq_one_letter_code
_entity_poly.pdbx_strand_id
1 'polypeptide(L)'
;MGAFALAVACVVLSLKKVPLLLSLALFATMAALAAVLWGFHIRRARTTPLSQEWRRFRDRVEETRAPRRCKRGPGRAVTCAQVKELHDFFRAHIRDRDMYYLCANIIKPLTQPYQLSFAEFVGPSCVCWFVSHFWGHCFRQFCESLHKHAETFGASSTWKEQSYWICTFSNNQWEVAEELGKGSWERSSFFLALHSGECAGTAMVLDERALPLRRAWCLFEVLQTLLLLKEHGGDFHGLQLCTLNGVLNEGQGGADMAVAVAEQLSTLCLRSAEASCEDDKVMIHRLVEGMPGGFDAVNGFVRAAIRGAVLRMQERFQEQCRGIVDVLDGQVPEDFGALQGQGLGRHANACGSNGDTTSDSDESLLEGTSSEDS
;
A
#
# COMPACT_ATOMS: atom_id res chain seq x y z
N MET A 1 -11.85 -89.61 -38.16
CA MET A 1 -12.73 -89.01 -37.12
C MET A 1 -11.99 -88.14 -36.10
N GLY A 2 -10.66 -88.27 -35.88
CA GLY A 2 -9.93 -87.46 -34.88
C GLY A 2 -9.78 -85.96 -35.17
N ALA A 3 -9.62 -85.56 -36.44
CA ALA A 3 -9.39 -84.14 -36.79
C ALA A 3 -10.62 -83.24 -36.57
N PHE A 4 -11.83 -83.78 -36.76
CA PHE A 4 -13.08 -83.02 -36.57
C PHE A 4 -13.38 -82.80 -35.08
N ALA A 5 -13.10 -83.79 -34.23
CA ALA A 5 -13.25 -83.65 -32.78
C ALA A 5 -12.28 -82.62 -32.18
N LEU A 6 -11.04 -82.54 -32.69
CA LEU A 6 -10.05 -81.56 -32.25
C LEU A 6 -10.45 -80.12 -32.64
N ALA A 7 -10.96 -79.93 -33.86
CA ALA A 7 -11.43 -78.63 -34.33
C ALA A 7 -12.65 -78.13 -33.53
N VAL A 8 -13.60 -79.00 -33.23
CA VAL A 8 -14.78 -78.67 -32.41
C VAL A 8 -14.37 -78.37 -30.96
N ALA A 9 -13.43 -79.13 -30.38
CA ALA A 9 -12.91 -78.85 -29.03
C ALA A 9 -12.20 -77.48 -28.96
N CYS A 10 -11.40 -77.11 -29.97
CA CYS A 10 -10.78 -75.78 -30.06
C CYS A 10 -11.81 -74.65 -30.19
N VAL A 11 -12.88 -74.84 -30.98
CA VAL A 11 -13.96 -73.84 -31.14
C VAL A 11 -14.76 -73.69 -29.84
N VAL A 12 -15.10 -74.79 -29.16
CA VAL A 12 -15.84 -74.77 -27.88
C VAL A 12 -14.98 -74.17 -26.75
N LEU A 13 -13.68 -74.46 -26.70
CA LEU A 13 -12.75 -73.83 -25.75
C LEU A 13 -12.55 -72.35 -26.04
N SER A 14 -12.55 -71.93 -27.31
CA SER A 14 -12.56 -70.51 -27.69
C SER A 14 -13.86 -69.80 -27.30
N LEU A 15 -15.03 -70.42 -27.54
CA LEU A 15 -16.33 -69.86 -27.16
C LEU A 15 -16.51 -69.74 -25.63
N LYS A 16 -15.93 -70.64 -24.83
CA LYS A 16 -15.91 -70.53 -23.36
C LYS A 16 -14.98 -69.43 -22.83
N LYS A 17 -13.99 -69.01 -23.60
CA LYS A 17 -13.08 -67.90 -23.23
C LYS A 17 -13.66 -66.52 -23.59
N VAL A 18 -14.59 -66.44 -24.55
CA VAL A 18 -15.29 -65.19 -24.90
C VAL A 18 -16.00 -64.52 -23.72
N PRO A 19 -16.81 -65.22 -22.88
CA PRO A 19 -17.45 -64.59 -21.71
C PRO A 19 -16.43 -64.18 -20.62
N LEU A 20 -15.31 -64.89 -20.50
CA LEU A 20 -14.23 -64.52 -19.58
C LEU A 20 -13.50 -63.25 -20.05
N LEU A 21 -13.20 -63.14 -21.35
CA LEU A 21 -12.57 -61.94 -21.92
C LEU A 21 -13.50 -60.72 -21.87
N LEU A 22 -14.81 -60.90 -22.14
CA LEU A 22 -15.81 -59.83 -22.02
C LEU A 22 -15.98 -59.35 -20.57
N SER A 23 -15.99 -60.26 -19.59
CA SER A 23 -16.09 -59.89 -18.17
C SER A 23 -14.82 -59.18 -17.67
N LEU A 24 -13.63 -59.63 -18.09
CA LEU A 24 -12.38 -58.91 -17.79
C LEU A 24 -12.34 -57.52 -18.43
N ALA A 25 -12.79 -57.39 -19.68
CA ALA A 25 -12.88 -56.09 -20.36
C ALA A 25 -13.86 -55.15 -19.64
N LEU A 26 -15.03 -55.64 -19.24
CA LEU A 26 -16.02 -54.86 -18.49
C LEU A 26 -15.50 -54.44 -17.11
N PHE A 27 -14.78 -55.32 -16.42
CA PHE A 27 -14.18 -54.98 -15.14
C PHE A 27 -13.09 -53.90 -15.29
N ALA A 28 -12.24 -54.03 -16.32
CA ALA A 28 -11.20 -53.04 -16.62
C ALA A 28 -11.80 -51.66 -16.97
N THR A 29 -12.88 -51.61 -17.75
CA THR A 29 -13.56 -50.34 -18.07
C THR A 29 -14.24 -49.72 -16.84
N MET A 30 -14.89 -50.53 -16.01
CA MET A 30 -15.50 -50.06 -14.76
C MET A 30 -14.45 -49.57 -13.75
N ALA A 31 -13.30 -50.26 -13.63
CA ALA A 31 -12.20 -49.83 -12.79
C ALA A 31 -11.55 -48.53 -13.30
N ALA A 32 -11.38 -48.39 -14.62
CA ALA A 32 -10.90 -47.15 -15.23
C ALA A 32 -11.88 -45.99 -15.00
N LEU A 33 -13.19 -46.21 -15.17
CA LEU A 33 -14.21 -45.22 -14.88
C LEU A 33 -14.22 -44.83 -13.39
N ALA A 34 -14.14 -45.80 -12.49
CA ALA A 34 -14.05 -45.56 -11.05
C ALA A 34 -12.79 -44.74 -10.68
N ALA A 35 -11.64 -45.04 -11.29
CA ALA A 35 -10.41 -44.28 -11.08
C ALA A 35 -10.52 -42.83 -11.60
N VAL A 36 -11.18 -42.62 -12.74
CA VAL A 36 -11.46 -41.27 -13.27
C VAL A 36 -12.39 -40.50 -12.36
N LEU A 37 -13.50 -41.12 -11.92
CA LEU A 37 -14.47 -40.50 -11.00
C LEU A 37 -13.85 -40.20 -9.63
N TRP A 38 -13.03 -41.12 -9.10
CA TRP A 38 -12.28 -40.93 -7.86
C TRP A 38 -11.24 -39.81 -8.01
N GLY A 39 -10.51 -39.77 -9.13
CA GLY A 39 -9.59 -38.69 -9.46
C GLY A 39 -10.30 -37.34 -9.55
N PHE A 40 -11.49 -37.29 -10.16
CA PHE A 40 -12.34 -36.10 -10.21
C PHE A 40 -12.82 -35.68 -8.81
N HIS A 41 -13.23 -36.65 -7.99
CA HIS A 41 -13.68 -36.39 -6.62
C HIS A 41 -12.54 -35.88 -5.73
N ILE A 42 -11.33 -36.45 -5.83
CA ILE A 42 -10.15 -35.97 -5.11
C ILE A 42 -9.75 -34.58 -5.59
N ARG A 43 -9.73 -34.34 -6.92
CA ARG A 43 -9.43 -33.01 -7.47
C ARG A 43 -10.43 -31.97 -6.98
N ARG A 44 -11.73 -32.29 -6.99
CA ARG A 44 -12.80 -31.41 -6.50
C ARG A 44 -12.69 -31.19 -4.98
N ALA A 45 -12.38 -32.22 -4.20
CA ALA A 45 -12.13 -32.12 -2.76
C ALA A 45 -10.88 -31.28 -2.45
N ARG A 46 -9.91 -31.20 -3.37
CA ARG A 46 -8.71 -30.36 -3.25
C ARG A 46 -8.89 -28.93 -3.74
N THR A 47 -10.00 -28.57 -4.39
CA THR A 47 -10.26 -27.17 -4.77
C THR A 47 -10.82 -26.40 -3.60
N THR A 48 -10.01 -25.53 -3.01
CA THR A 48 -10.46 -24.57 -2.00
C THR A 48 -11.37 -23.50 -2.65
N PRO A 49 -12.28 -22.86 -1.90
CA PRO A 49 -13.08 -21.75 -2.42
C PRO A 49 -12.22 -20.66 -3.09
N LEU A 50 -11.11 -20.30 -2.44
CA LEU A 50 -10.16 -19.32 -2.98
C LEU A 50 -9.55 -19.75 -4.33
N SER A 51 -9.24 -21.05 -4.50
CA SER A 51 -8.72 -21.56 -5.77
C SER A 51 -9.75 -21.51 -6.92
N GLN A 52 -11.04 -21.60 -6.60
CA GLN A 52 -12.12 -21.43 -7.58
C GLN A 52 -12.23 -19.96 -7.97
N GLU A 53 -12.13 -19.05 -7.00
CA GLU A 53 -12.12 -17.60 -7.25
C GLU A 53 -10.91 -17.16 -8.09
N TRP A 54 -9.72 -17.74 -7.90
CA TRP A 54 -8.56 -17.46 -8.78
C TRP A 54 -8.86 -17.78 -10.24
N ARG A 55 -9.49 -18.94 -10.52
CA ARG A 55 -9.85 -19.33 -11.88
C ARG A 55 -10.86 -18.35 -12.46
N ARG A 56 -11.93 -18.04 -11.73
CA ARG A 56 -12.97 -17.09 -12.17
C ARG A 56 -12.39 -15.70 -12.48
N PHE A 57 -11.51 -15.20 -11.62
CA PHE A 57 -10.87 -13.90 -11.86
C PHE A 57 -9.99 -13.95 -13.10
N ARG A 58 -9.20 -15.02 -13.26
CA ARG A 58 -8.34 -15.21 -14.42
C ARG A 58 -9.12 -15.29 -15.72
N ASP A 59 -10.16 -16.11 -15.75
CA ASP A 59 -11.02 -16.27 -16.92
C ASP A 59 -11.60 -14.90 -17.33
N ARG A 60 -12.07 -14.11 -16.36
CA ARG A 60 -12.58 -12.74 -16.60
C ARG A 60 -11.50 -11.81 -17.17
N VAL A 61 -10.30 -11.81 -16.62
CA VAL A 61 -9.20 -10.98 -17.13
C VAL A 61 -8.89 -11.38 -18.57
N GLU A 62 -8.74 -12.67 -18.84
CA GLU A 62 -8.40 -13.22 -20.16
C GLU A 62 -9.48 -12.99 -21.22
N GLU A 63 -10.76 -12.98 -20.82
CA GLU A 63 -11.88 -12.60 -21.69
C GLU A 63 -11.77 -11.15 -22.18
N THR A 64 -11.26 -10.25 -21.34
CA THR A 64 -11.10 -8.83 -21.70
C THR A 64 -9.76 -8.53 -22.36
N ARG A 65 -8.68 -9.22 -21.95
CA ARG A 65 -7.32 -8.96 -22.42
C ARG A 65 -6.37 -10.13 -22.14
N ALA A 66 -5.54 -10.47 -23.12
CA ALA A 66 -4.46 -11.42 -22.92
C ALA A 66 -3.33 -10.84 -22.04
N PRO A 67 -2.82 -11.60 -21.04
CA PRO A 67 -1.62 -11.23 -20.29
C PRO A 67 -0.43 -10.94 -21.21
N ARG A 68 0.31 -9.86 -20.93
CA ARG A 68 1.42 -9.43 -21.78
C ARG A 68 2.58 -8.91 -20.96
N ARG A 69 3.77 -9.46 -21.21
CA ARG A 69 5.03 -8.96 -20.65
C ARG A 69 5.31 -7.54 -21.13
N CYS A 70 5.80 -6.68 -20.23
CA CYS A 70 6.29 -5.35 -20.54
C CYS A 70 7.65 -5.11 -19.87
N LYS A 71 8.35 -4.03 -20.27
CA LYS A 71 9.59 -3.63 -19.61
C LYS A 71 9.27 -3.23 -18.16
N ARG A 72 10.15 -3.58 -17.22
CA ARG A 72 10.07 -3.08 -15.85
C ARG A 72 10.23 -1.55 -15.82
N GLY A 73 9.78 -0.92 -14.73
CA GLY A 73 9.75 0.54 -14.59
C GLY A 73 8.37 1.15 -14.88
N PRO A 74 8.30 2.28 -15.61
CA PRO A 74 7.10 3.12 -15.65
C PRO A 74 5.92 2.50 -16.39
N GLY A 75 6.17 1.64 -17.38
CA GLY A 75 5.13 0.96 -18.15
C GLY A 75 4.47 -0.23 -17.45
N ARG A 76 4.63 -0.36 -16.13
CA ARG A 76 4.15 -1.49 -15.33
C ARG A 76 3.35 -1.04 -14.11
N ALA A 77 2.50 -0.05 -14.29
CA ALA A 77 1.54 0.40 -13.30
C ALA A 77 0.19 -0.32 -13.46
N VAL A 78 -0.66 -0.21 -12.43
CA VAL A 78 -2.06 -0.63 -12.45
C VAL A 78 -2.96 0.57 -12.18
N THR A 79 -4.15 0.59 -12.78
CA THR A 79 -5.13 1.67 -12.55
C THR A 79 -5.83 1.53 -11.20
N CYS A 80 -6.34 2.63 -10.66
CA CYS A 80 -7.18 2.62 -9.46
C CYS A 80 -8.37 1.66 -9.61
N ALA A 81 -8.98 1.62 -10.80
CA ALA A 81 -10.06 0.69 -11.11
C ALA A 81 -9.63 -0.79 -11.00
N GLN A 82 -8.45 -1.14 -11.52
CA GLN A 82 -7.92 -2.52 -11.41
C GLN A 82 -7.65 -2.92 -9.96
N VAL A 83 -7.06 -2.01 -9.16
CA VAL A 83 -6.82 -2.26 -7.73
C VAL A 83 -8.14 -2.46 -6.98
N LYS A 84 -9.14 -1.62 -7.26
CA LYS A 84 -10.47 -1.73 -6.66
C LYS A 84 -11.19 -3.01 -7.08
N GLU A 85 -11.14 -3.38 -8.36
CA GLU A 85 -11.76 -4.61 -8.84
C GLU A 85 -11.15 -5.84 -8.16
N LEU A 86 -9.82 -5.91 -8.04
CA LEU A 86 -9.14 -6.99 -7.33
C LEU A 86 -9.62 -7.07 -5.87
N HIS A 87 -9.64 -5.94 -5.16
CA HIS A 87 -10.10 -5.88 -3.78
C HIS A 87 -11.56 -6.34 -3.66
N ASP A 88 -12.46 -5.79 -4.46
CA ASP A 88 -13.89 -6.06 -4.38
C ASP A 88 -14.20 -7.52 -4.73
N PHE A 89 -13.50 -8.09 -5.72
CA PHE A 89 -13.64 -9.50 -6.12
C PHE A 89 -13.20 -10.45 -5.01
N PHE A 90 -12.04 -10.19 -4.39
CA PHE A 90 -11.49 -11.06 -3.34
C PHE A 90 -11.85 -10.62 -1.90
N ARG A 91 -12.78 -9.66 -1.73
CA ARG A 91 -13.07 -9.03 -0.42
C ARG A 91 -13.37 -10.04 0.69
N ALA A 92 -14.10 -11.12 0.36
CA ALA A 92 -14.49 -12.15 1.33
C ALA A 92 -13.28 -12.94 1.87
N HIS A 93 -12.20 -13.02 1.10
CA HIS A 93 -10.96 -13.72 1.41
C HIS A 93 -9.87 -12.80 1.98
N ILE A 94 -9.85 -11.53 1.57
CA ILE A 94 -8.91 -10.53 2.06
C ILE A 94 -9.32 -10.06 3.45
N ARG A 95 -10.57 -9.60 3.63
CA ARG A 95 -11.04 -8.97 4.88
C ARG A 95 -10.06 -7.86 5.35
N ASP A 96 -9.50 -7.99 6.54
CA ASP A 96 -8.52 -7.04 7.11
C ASP A 96 -7.07 -7.54 7.02
N ARG A 97 -6.79 -8.48 6.10
CA ARG A 97 -5.44 -8.99 5.89
C ARG A 97 -4.59 -8.00 5.11
N ASP A 98 -3.29 -8.19 5.22
CA ASP A 98 -2.27 -7.27 4.72
C ASP A 98 -1.78 -7.62 3.31
N MET A 99 -0.80 -6.86 2.82
CA MET A 99 -0.20 -7.07 1.51
C MET A 99 0.63 -8.37 1.44
N TYR A 100 1.18 -8.85 2.57
CA TYR A 100 1.86 -10.15 2.62
C TYR A 100 0.88 -11.28 2.28
N TYR A 101 -0.31 -11.26 2.90
CA TYR A 101 -1.36 -12.21 2.57
C TYR A 101 -1.79 -12.09 1.11
N LEU A 102 -2.08 -10.87 0.63
CA LEU A 102 -2.50 -10.62 -0.74
C LEU A 102 -1.48 -11.18 -1.75
N CYS A 103 -0.20 -10.87 -1.55
CA CYS A 103 0.86 -11.31 -2.44
C CYS A 103 0.96 -12.84 -2.50
N ALA A 104 1.04 -13.49 -1.33
CA ALA A 104 1.24 -14.94 -1.24
C ALA A 104 0.02 -15.76 -1.67
N ASN A 105 -1.20 -15.28 -1.39
CA ASN A 105 -2.43 -16.06 -1.54
C ASN A 105 -3.32 -15.62 -2.71
N ILE A 106 -3.03 -14.49 -3.36
CA ILE A 106 -3.83 -14.01 -4.49
C ILE A 106 -2.92 -13.67 -5.68
N ILE A 107 -1.97 -12.75 -5.52
CA ILE A 107 -1.15 -12.27 -6.65
C ILE A 107 -0.26 -13.36 -7.24
N LYS A 108 0.51 -14.08 -6.41
CA LYS A 108 1.34 -15.18 -6.90
C LYS A 108 0.47 -16.28 -7.54
N PRO A 109 -0.57 -16.84 -6.90
CA PRO A 109 -1.41 -17.84 -7.56
C PRO A 109 -2.06 -17.40 -8.88
N LEU A 110 -2.49 -16.14 -8.99
CA LEU A 110 -3.06 -15.61 -10.23
C LEU A 110 -2.03 -15.57 -11.36
N THR A 111 -0.83 -15.09 -11.07
CA THR A 111 0.26 -14.88 -12.04
C THR A 111 1.13 -16.12 -12.30
N GLN A 112 1.01 -17.16 -11.48
CA GLN A 112 1.83 -18.38 -11.56
C GLN A 112 1.92 -19.03 -12.95
N PRO A 113 0.82 -19.15 -13.74
CA PRO A 113 0.91 -19.78 -15.06
C PRO A 113 1.79 -19.02 -16.04
N TYR A 114 1.96 -17.70 -15.82
CA TYR A 114 2.63 -16.78 -16.74
C TYR A 114 4.00 -16.33 -16.24
N GLN A 115 4.24 -16.43 -14.92
CA GLN A 115 5.42 -15.88 -14.25
C GLN A 115 5.65 -14.40 -14.58
N LEU A 116 4.56 -13.63 -14.56
CA LEU A 116 4.51 -12.20 -14.81
C LEU A 116 4.25 -11.43 -13.51
N SER A 117 4.49 -10.12 -13.54
CA SER A 117 3.91 -9.20 -12.55
C SER A 117 2.38 -9.17 -12.65
N PHE A 118 1.71 -8.67 -11.61
CA PHE A 118 0.26 -8.51 -11.66
C PHE A 118 -0.16 -7.50 -12.73
N ALA A 119 0.57 -6.38 -12.87
CA ALA A 119 0.30 -5.37 -13.88
C ALA A 119 0.33 -5.95 -15.31
N GLU A 120 1.33 -6.77 -15.62
CA GLU A 120 1.43 -7.48 -16.91
C GLU A 120 0.27 -8.48 -17.12
N PHE A 121 -0.25 -9.05 -16.04
CA PHE A 121 -1.39 -9.96 -16.06
C PHE A 121 -2.73 -9.24 -16.31
N VAL A 122 -3.03 -8.17 -15.57
CA VAL A 122 -4.32 -7.46 -15.70
C VAL A 122 -4.38 -6.41 -16.81
N GLY A 123 -3.25 -6.16 -17.48
CA GLY A 123 -3.12 -5.15 -18.51
C GLY A 123 -2.40 -3.92 -17.99
N PRO A 124 -1.11 -3.73 -18.32
CA PRO A 124 -0.28 -2.71 -17.70
C PRO A 124 -0.60 -1.31 -18.24
N SER A 125 -0.39 -0.30 -17.39
CA SER A 125 -0.49 1.12 -17.71
C SER A 125 0.84 1.85 -17.50
N CYS A 126 0.98 3.03 -18.09
CA CYS A 126 2.06 3.95 -17.72
C CYS A 126 1.79 4.51 -16.32
N VAL A 127 2.81 4.72 -15.49
CA VAL A 127 2.69 5.28 -14.15
C VAL A 127 2.26 6.74 -14.18
N CYS A 128 1.27 7.11 -13.37
CA CYS A 128 1.02 8.50 -13.00
C CYS A 128 1.61 8.78 -11.61
N TRP A 129 1.48 7.83 -10.68
CA TRP A 129 1.94 7.99 -9.30
C TRP A 129 2.74 6.78 -8.82
N PHE A 130 3.85 7.05 -8.14
CA PHE A 130 4.59 6.03 -7.42
C PHE A 130 3.95 5.82 -6.03
N VAL A 131 3.78 4.57 -5.59
CA VAL A 131 3.20 4.26 -4.28
C VAL A 131 4.26 3.70 -3.34
N SER A 132 4.55 4.46 -2.28
CA SER A 132 5.34 4.00 -1.14
C SER A 132 4.40 3.49 -0.04
N HIS A 133 4.62 2.28 0.45
CA HIS A 133 3.74 1.71 1.49
C HIS A 133 4.41 0.59 2.30
N PHE A 134 3.86 0.32 3.48
CA PHE A 134 4.22 -0.84 4.28
C PHE A 134 3.36 -2.06 3.92
N TRP A 135 3.97 -3.23 3.75
CA TRP A 135 3.27 -4.46 3.41
C TRP A 135 2.39 -5.03 4.53
N GLY A 136 2.69 -4.74 5.79
CA GLY A 136 1.86 -5.16 6.93
C GLY A 136 0.64 -4.28 7.17
N HIS A 137 0.43 -3.25 6.35
CA HIS A 137 -0.78 -2.45 6.39
C HIS A 137 -1.98 -3.23 5.82
N CYS A 138 -3.16 -3.03 6.40
CA CYS A 138 -4.41 -3.65 5.96
C CYS A 138 -4.70 -3.28 4.50
N PHE A 139 -4.89 -4.27 3.63
CA PHE A 139 -5.08 -4.03 2.20
C PHE A 139 -6.39 -3.27 1.90
N ARG A 140 -7.43 -3.46 2.70
CA ARG A 140 -8.67 -2.69 2.58
C ARG A 140 -8.43 -1.20 2.80
N GLN A 141 -7.75 -0.84 3.89
CA GLN A 141 -7.40 0.56 4.20
C GLN A 141 -6.44 1.15 3.15
N PHE A 142 -5.52 0.33 2.63
CA PHE A 142 -4.65 0.70 1.51
C PHE A 142 -5.46 1.09 0.26
N CYS A 143 -6.44 0.28 -0.13
CA CYS A 143 -7.31 0.56 -1.28
C CYS A 143 -8.12 1.84 -1.08
N GLU A 144 -8.70 2.06 0.10
CA GLU A 144 -9.45 3.30 0.39
C GLU A 144 -8.54 4.53 0.34
N SER A 145 -7.32 4.44 0.88
CA SER A 145 -6.34 5.54 0.84
C SER A 145 -5.95 5.89 -0.60
N LEU A 146 -5.70 4.88 -1.45
CA LEU A 146 -5.44 5.09 -2.87
C LEU A 146 -6.65 5.65 -3.62
N HIS A 147 -7.86 5.23 -3.26
CA HIS A 147 -9.07 5.76 -3.85
C HIS A 147 -9.23 7.25 -3.53
N LYS A 148 -9.05 7.65 -2.27
CA LYS A 148 -9.10 9.05 -1.84
C LYS A 148 -8.03 9.91 -2.52
N HIS A 149 -6.82 9.37 -2.67
CA HIS A 149 -5.76 10.01 -3.43
C HIS A 149 -6.17 10.19 -4.91
N ALA A 150 -6.72 9.15 -5.54
CA ALA A 150 -7.21 9.21 -6.92
C ALA A 150 -8.35 10.21 -7.12
N GLU A 151 -9.25 10.36 -6.14
CA GLU A 151 -10.31 11.38 -6.15
C GLU A 151 -9.77 12.80 -5.99
N THR A 152 -8.65 12.95 -5.27
CA THR A 152 -8.05 14.26 -5.01
C THR A 152 -7.28 14.79 -6.22
N PHE A 153 -6.54 13.92 -6.90
CA PHE A 153 -5.70 14.31 -8.05
C PHE A 153 -6.31 13.92 -9.42
N GLY A 154 -7.35 13.09 -9.43
CA GLY A 154 -8.17 12.85 -10.60
C GLY A 154 -9.33 13.84 -10.68
N ALA A 155 -9.71 14.23 -11.90
CA ALA A 155 -11.00 14.90 -12.07
C ALA A 155 -12.13 13.94 -11.67
N SER A 156 -13.31 14.45 -11.29
CA SER A 156 -14.41 13.63 -10.75
C SER A 156 -14.81 12.43 -11.63
N SER A 157 -14.56 12.48 -12.94
CA SER A 157 -14.82 11.39 -13.89
C SER A 157 -13.64 10.46 -14.16
N THR A 158 -12.40 10.83 -13.80
CA THR A 158 -11.17 10.14 -14.25
C THR A 158 -10.35 9.48 -13.14
N TRP A 159 -10.79 9.53 -11.87
CA TRP A 159 -10.07 8.88 -10.76
C TRP A 159 -9.77 7.38 -11.01
N LYS A 160 -10.65 6.70 -11.75
CA LYS A 160 -10.50 5.28 -12.13
C LYS A 160 -9.29 5.02 -13.01
N GLU A 161 -8.90 6.01 -13.82
CA GLU A 161 -7.83 5.92 -14.82
C GLU A 161 -6.47 6.26 -14.22
N GLN A 162 -6.44 6.91 -13.05
CA GLN A 162 -5.20 7.18 -12.32
C GLN A 162 -4.45 5.87 -12.09
N SER A 163 -3.20 5.83 -12.54
CA SER A 163 -2.36 4.64 -12.50
C SER A 163 -1.25 4.77 -11.48
N TYR A 164 -1.00 3.65 -10.83
CA TYR A 164 -0.13 3.55 -9.68
C TYR A 164 0.91 2.47 -9.91
N TRP A 165 2.18 2.85 -9.76
CA TRP A 165 3.25 1.88 -9.61
C TRP A 165 3.28 1.44 -8.14
N ILE A 166 2.94 0.17 -7.88
CA ILE A 166 2.81 -0.40 -6.53
C ILE A 166 3.69 -1.63 -6.49
N CYS A 167 4.66 -1.68 -5.59
CA CYS A 167 5.70 -2.73 -5.60
C CYS A 167 5.14 -4.17 -5.64
N THR A 168 4.01 -4.45 -4.98
CA THR A 168 3.36 -5.77 -5.00
C THR A 168 2.80 -6.15 -6.38
N PHE A 169 2.30 -5.17 -7.13
CA PHE A 169 1.66 -5.39 -8.43
C PHE A 169 2.61 -5.21 -9.60
N SER A 170 3.57 -4.30 -9.45
CA SER A 170 4.50 -3.87 -10.48
C SER A 170 5.78 -4.68 -10.51
N ASN A 171 6.31 -5.15 -9.37
CA ASN A 171 7.44 -6.07 -9.44
C ASN A 171 6.95 -7.46 -9.87
N ASN A 172 7.72 -8.14 -10.73
CA ASN A 172 7.54 -9.56 -10.96
C ASN A 172 7.90 -10.33 -9.68
N GLN A 173 6.89 -10.79 -8.94
CA GLN A 173 7.06 -11.50 -7.67
C GLN A 173 7.74 -12.87 -7.80
N TRP A 174 7.98 -13.31 -9.04
CA TRP A 174 8.73 -14.51 -9.40
C TRP A 174 10.24 -14.24 -9.62
N GLU A 175 10.62 -12.99 -9.85
CA GLU A 175 11.98 -12.57 -10.20
C GLU A 175 12.44 -11.36 -9.36
N VAL A 176 12.11 -11.34 -8.06
CA VAL A 176 12.34 -10.16 -7.18
C VAL A 176 13.78 -9.66 -7.19
N ALA A 177 14.78 -10.55 -7.21
CA ALA A 177 16.19 -10.14 -7.26
C ALA A 177 16.54 -9.35 -8.54
N GLU A 178 15.90 -9.68 -9.67
CA GLU A 178 16.04 -8.91 -10.91
C GLU A 178 15.30 -7.58 -10.81
N GLU A 179 14.12 -7.55 -10.19
CA GLU A 179 13.36 -6.32 -9.96
C GLU A 179 14.08 -5.32 -9.05
N LEU A 180 14.92 -5.81 -8.14
CA LEU A 180 15.78 -4.99 -7.27
C LEU A 180 17.12 -4.62 -7.93
N GLY A 181 17.33 -4.99 -9.20
CA GLY A 181 18.50 -4.56 -9.99
C GLY A 181 19.78 -5.33 -9.70
N LYS A 182 19.72 -6.49 -9.02
CA LYS A 182 20.88 -7.37 -8.73
C LYS A 182 22.09 -6.64 -8.14
N GLY A 183 21.86 -5.69 -7.24
CA GLY A 183 22.91 -4.92 -6.57
C GLY A 183 23.21 -3.54 -7.18
N SER A 184 22.57 -3.17 -8.30
CA SER A 184 22.51 -1.78 -8.78
C SER A 184 21.07 -1.29 -8.68
N TRP A 185 20.80 -0.57 -7.60
CA TRP A 185 19.47 -0.06 -7.27
C TRP A 185 18.94 0.92 -8.34
N GLU A 186 19.80 1.63 -9.06
CA GLU A 186 19.43 2.51 -10.18
C GLU A 186 18.79 1.73 -11.35
N ARG A 187 19.05 0.43 -11.41
CA ARG A 187 18.46 -0.48 -12.41
C ARG A 187 17.19 -1.14 -11.92
N SER A 188 16.81 -0.96 -10.65
CA SER A 188 15.62 -1.57 -10.06
C SER A 188 14.35 -1.04 -10.73
N SER A 189 13.28 -1.84 -10.71
CA SER A 189 12.00 -1.41 -11.28
C SER A 189 11.39 -0.21 -10.56
N PHE A 190 11.62 -0.07 -9.25
CA PHE A 190 11.07 1.08 -8.50
C PHE A 190 11.79 2.36 -8.92
N PHE A 191 13.12 2.34 -9.02
CA PHE A 191 13.90 3.51 -9.40
C PHE A 191 13.53 3.96 -10.81
N LEU A 192 13.47 3.01 -11.74
CA LEU A 192 13.09 3.29 -13.13
C LEU A 192 11.67 3.87 -13.25
N ALA A 193 10.74 3.48 -12.36
CA ALA A 193 9.38 4.02 -12.38
C ALA A 193 9.31 5.42 -11.75
N LEU A 194 10.00 5.65 -10.64
CA LEU A 194 9.98 6.93 -9.94
C LEU A 194 10.74 8.03 -10.72
N HIS A 195 11.84 7.69 -11.39
CA HIS A 195 12.71 8.60 -12.16
C HIS A 195 12.33 8.71 -13.65
N SER A 196 11.15 8.25 -14.04
CA SER A 196 10.82 8.08 -15.45
C SER A 196 10.45 9.37 -16.20
N GLY A 197 10.14 10.44 -15.46
CA GLY A 197 9.59 11.68 -16.00
C GLY A 197 8.08 11.64 -16.27
N GLU A 198 7.46 10.46 -16.37
CA GLU A 198 6.00 10.32 -16.41
C GLU A 198 5.36 10.27 -15.01
N CYS A 199 6.15 9.94 -13.98
CA CYS A 199 5.69 9.90 -12.60
C CYS A 199 5.52 11.33 -12.04
N ALA A 200 4.29 11.70 -11.69
CA ALA A 200 3.94 13.02 -11.20
C ALA A 200 4.33 13.26 -9.73
N GLY A 201 4.52 12.18 -8.95
CA GLY A 201 4.83 12.28 -7.53
C GLY A 201 4.79 10.93 -6.82
N THR A 202 4.93 10.97 -5.50
CA THR A 202 4.85 9.78 -4.64
C THR A 202 3.68 9.87 -3.68
N ALA A 203 2.76 8.92 -3.77
CA ALA A 203 1.71 8.66 -2.80
C ALA A 203 2.24 7.71 -1.72
N MET A 204 2.51 8.24 -0.52
CA MET A 204 2.87 7.43 0.64
C MET A 204 1.60 7.04 1.41
N VAL A 205 1.23 5.75 1.37
CA VAL A 205 0.06 5.24 2.09
C VAL A 205 0.44 4.95 3.53
N LEU A 206 -0.11 5.73 4.46
CA LEU A 206 0.14 5.66 5.89
C LEU A 206 -0.93 4.85 6.62
N ASP A 207 -0.48 4.08 7.61
CA ASP A 207 -1.36 3.46 8.59
C ASP A 207 -1.54 4.36 9.82
N GLU A 208 -2.42 3.95 10.75
CA GLU A 208 -2.72 4.66 12.00
C GLU A 208 -1.48 4.98 12.86
N ARG A 209 -0.35 4.29 12.63
CA ARG A 209 0.91 4.45 13.36
C ARG A 209 2.03 5.04 12.50
N ALA A 210 1.73 5.43 11.26
CA ALA A 210 2.67 5.84 10.24
C ALA A 210 3.91 4.90 10.12
N LEU A 211 3.71 3.58 10.22
CA LEU A 211 4.80 2.59 10.15
C LEU A 211 5.65 2.64 8.87
N PRO A 212 5.16 3.07 7.68
CA PRO A 212 6.04 3.29 6.53
C PRO A 212 7.25 4.18 6.85
N LEU A 213 7.11 5.16 7.76
CA LEU A 213 8.20 6.04 8.19
C LEU A 213 9.26 5.35 9.07
N ARG A 214 9.07 4.08 9.40
CA ARG A 214 10.06 3.24 10.11
C ARG A 214 10.77 2.26 9.19
N ARG A 215 10.41 2.20 7.90
CA ARG A 215 10.90 1.21 6.96
C ARG A 215 12.02 1.79 6.10
N ALA A 216 13.16 1.09 6.03
CA ALA A 216 14.33 1.55 5.29
C ALA A 216 14.00 1.79 3.80
N TRP A 217 13.27 0.87 3.16
CA TRP A 217 12.82 1.01 1.78
C TRP A 217 11.89 2.23 1.58
N CYS A 218 10.87 2.40 2.41
CA CYS A 218 9.94 3.52 2.27
C CYS A 218 10.62 4.87 2.47
N LEU A 219 11.53 4.98 3.44
CA LEU A 219 12.29 6.20 3.64
C LEU A 219 13.31 6.46 2.52
N PHE A 220 13.88 5.40 1.92
CA PHE A 220 14.71 5.52 0.73
C PHE A 220 13.89 6.02 -0.47
N GLU A 221 12.67 5.52 -0.67
CA GLU A 221 11.75 6.02 -1.68
C GLU A 221 11.42 7.50 -1.46
N VAL A 222 11.11 7.91 -0.22
CA VAL A 222 10.91 9.33 0.13
C VAL A 222 12.14 10.17 -0.21
N LEU A 223 13.34 9.68 0.10
CA LEU A 223 14.57 10.39 -0.23
C LEU A 223 14.67 10.64 -1.76
N GLN A 224 14.41 9.61 -2.57
CA GLN A 224 14.41 9.75 -4.03
C GLN A 224 13.34 10.73 -4.51
N THR A 225 12.12 10.67 -3.98
CA THR A 225 11.05 11.64 -4.26
C THR A 225 11.50 13.06 -4.00
N LEU A 226 12.17 13.29 -2.86
CA LEU A 226 12.58 14.63 -2.48
C LEU A 226 13.79 15.15 -3.28
N LEU A 227 14.67 14.27 -3.76
CA LEU A 227 15.71 14.63 -4.72
C LEU A 227 15.11 15.08 -6.05
N LEU A 228 14.14 14.31 -6.57
CA LEU A 228 13.41 14.66 -7.79
C LEU A 228 12.67 16.00 -7.66
N LEU A 229 12.08 16.28 -6.50
CA LEU A 229 11.43 17.56 -6.24
C LEU A 229 12.41 18.75 -6.33
N LYS A 230 13.66 18.56 -5.89
CA LYS A 230 14.71 19.58 -6.02
C LYS A 230 15.18 19.77 -7.46
N GLU A 231 15.23 18.69 -8.23
CA GLU A 231 15.70 18.69 -9.62
C GLU A 231 14.66 19.26 -10.59
N HIS A 232 13.40 18.82 -10.47
CA HIS A 232 12.33 19.15 -11.42
C HIS A 232 11.47 20.35 -11.02
N GLY A 233 11.51 20.80 -9.76
CA GLY A 233 10.74 21.97 -9.32
C GLY A 233 9.23 21.77 -9.38
N GLY A 234 8.49 22.75 -9.92
CA GLY A 234 7.04 22.88 -9.79
C GLY A 234 6.18 21.87 -10.54
N ASP A 235 6.74 21.14 -11.51
CA ASP A 235 5.98 20.16 -12.31
C ASP A 235 5.86 18.78 -11.60
N PHE A 236 6.60 18.57 -10.52
CA PHE A 236 6.57 17.35 -9.71
C PHE A 236 5.88 17.60 -8.37
N HIS A 237 4.83 16.85 -8.06
CA HIS A 237 4.03 17.02 -6.85
C HIS A 237 4.74 16.58 -5.56
N GLY A 238 5.92 15.94 -5.66
CA GLY A 238 6.68 15.52 -4.49
C GLY A 238 5.97 14.43 -3.69
N LEU A 239 6.05 14.52 -2.36
CA LEU A 239 5.51 13.53 -1.43
C LEU A 239 4.09 13.89 -0.98
N GLN A 240 3.14 12.98 -1.21
CA GLN A 240 1.73 13.07 -0.81
C GLN A 240 1.44 12.02 0.27
N LEU A 241 1.10 12.46 1.49
CA LEU A 241 0.81 11.57 2.62
C LEU A 241 -0.66 11.15 2.56
N CYS A 242 -0.90 9.91 2.21
CA CYS A 242 -2.22 9.35 1.93
C CYS A 242 -2.72 8.53 3.12
N THR A 243 -3.95 8.74 3.51
CA THR A 243 -4.60 8.08 4.66
C THR A 243 -6.00 7.62 4.26
N LEU A 244 -6.64 6.80 5.10
CA LEU A 244 -8.03 6.38 4.87
C LEU A 244 -9.02 7.56 4.79
N ASN A 245 -8.66 8.71 5.34
CA ASN A 245 -9.49 9.90 5.44
C ASN A 245 -9.10 11.00 4.42
N GLY A 246 -8.16 10.71 3.51
CA GLY A 246 -7.71 11.65 2.49
C GLY A 246 -6.20 11.89 2.47
N VAL A 247 -5.80 12.87 1.66
CA VAL A 247 -4.42 13.31 1.48
C VAL A 247 -4.11 14.46 2.46
N LEU A 248 -3.19 14.22 3.41
CA LEU A 248 -2.85 15.19 4.46
C LEU A 248 -2.31 16.50 3.90
N ASN A 249 -1.52 16.42 2.82
CA ASN A 249 -0.96 17.59 2.13
C ASN A 249 -2.04 18.55 1.62
N GLU A 250 -3.22 18.01 1.31
CA GLU A 250 -4.39 18.75 0.86
C GLU A 250 -5.34 19.09 2.02
N GLY A 251 -4.84 19.07 3.26
CA GLY A 251 -5.63 19.32 4.48
C GLY A 251 -6.85 18.41 4.63
N GLN A 252 -6.84 17.27 3.95
CA GLN A 252 -7.78 16.19 4.18
C GLN A 252 -7.21 15.26 5.25
N GLY A 253 -8.04 14.51 5.96
CA GLY A 253 -7.59 13.57 6.98
C GLY A 253 -8.02 13.97 8.40
N GLY A 254 -7.83 13.04 9.33
CA GLY A 254 -8.14 13.27 10.74
C GLY A 254 -6.97 13.90 11.50
N ALA A 255 -7.28 14.73 12.49
CA ALA A 255 -6.27 15.36 13.36
C ALA A 255 -5.44 14.33 14.14
N ASP A 256 -6.03 13.18 14.48
CA ASP A 256 -5.37 12.01 15.07
C ASP A 256 -4.22 11.49 14.21
N MET A 257 -4.44 11.40 12.89
CA MET A 257 -3.41 10.97 11.95
C MET A 257 -2.27 11.97 11.84
N ALA A 258 -2.59 13.26 11.86
CA ALA A 258 -1.58 14.30 11.90
C ALA A 258 -0.65 14.19 13.11
N VAL A 259 -1.26 13.94 14.27
CA VAL A 259 -0.52 13.75 15.53
C VAL A 259 0.34 12.49 15.43
N ALA A 260 -0.20 11.37 14.95
CA ALA A 260 0.57 10.14 14.76
C ALA A 260 1.78 10.35 13.83
N VAL A 261 1.60 11.08 12.71
CA VAL A 261 2.70 11.45 11.81
C VAL A 261 3.71 12.35 12.52
N ALA A 262 3.24 13.39 13.23
CA ALA A 262 4.12 14.31 13.96
C ALA A 262 4.94 13.60 15.05
N GLU A 263 4.34 12.66 15.78
CA GLU A 263 5.02 11.82 16.75
C GLU A 263 6.10 10.95 16.08
N GLN A 264 5.78 10.32 14.95
CA GLN A 264 6.80 9.58 14.19
C GLN A 264 7.93 10.49 13.72
N LEU A 265 7.62 11.72 13.27
CA LEU A 265 8.64 12.67 12.83
C LEU A 265 9.63 13.07 13.92
N SER A 266 9.15 13.19 15.17
CA SER A 266 10.00 13.54 16.31
C SER A 266 11.10 12.51 16.56
N THR A 267 10.86 11.25 16.20
CA THR A 267 11.79 10.12 16.40
C THR A 267 12.33 9.53 15.09
N LEU A 268 11.87 10.02 13.92
CA LEU A 268 12.21 9.48 12.60
C LEU A 268 13.72 9.49 12.39
N CYS A 269 14.30 8.32 12.22
CA CYS A 269 15.73 8.18 11.95
C CYS A 269 15.95 7.03 10.97
N LEU A 270 16.45 7.35 9.78
CA LEU A 270 16.70 6.36 8.74
C LEU A 270 17.75 5.32 9.17
N ARG A 271 18.69 5.69 10.05
CA ARG A 271 19.71 4.76 10.59
C ARG A 271 19.10 3.65 11.45
N SER A 272 17.99 3.94 12.15
CA SER A 272 17.27 2.95 12.95
C SER A 272 16.13 2.28 12.18
N ALA A 273 15.98 2.56 10.88
CA ALA A 273 14.89 2.02 10.09
C ALA A 273 15.02 0.50 9.90
N GLU A 274 13.87 -0.16 9.86
CA GLU A 274 13.75 -1.61 9.76
C GLU A 274 13.66 -2.06 8.30
N ALA A 275 14.27 -3.20 8.00
CA ALA A 275 14.12 -3.92 6.74
C ALA A 275 13.83 -5.39 7.03
N SER A 276 13.04 -6.02 6.16
CA SER A 276 12.79 -7.47 6.24
C SER A 276 13.95 -8.31 5.68
N CYS A 277 14.86 -7.67 4.94
CA CYS A 277 16.05 -8.24 4.34
C CYS A 277 17.25 -7.44 4.82
N GLU A 278 18.24 -8.09 5.45
CA GLU A 278 19.41 -7.40 5.99
C GLU A 278 20.32 -6.87 4.88
N ASP A 279 20.44 -7.60 3.76
CA ASP A 279 21.22 -7.15 2.60
C ASP A 279 20.67 -5.84 2.02
N ASP A 280 19.35 -5.70 1.96
CA ASP A 280 18.69 -4.45 1.54
C ASP A 280 19.01 -3.30 2.50
N LYS A 281 19.00 -3.57 3.81
CA LYS A 281 19.34 -2.58 4.83
C LYS A 281 20.77 -2.10 4.65
N VAL A 282 21.72 -3.03 4.54
CA VAL A 282 23.14 -2.72 4.35
C VAL A 282 23.36 -1.91 3.06
N MET A 283 22.71 -2.30 1.97
CA MET A 283 22.76 -1.56 0.71
C MET A 283 22.24 -0.12 0.88
N ILE A 284 21.02 0.06 1.41
CA ILE A 284 20.41 1.38 1.59
C ILE A 284 21.27 2.26 2.51
N HIS A 285 21.79 1.68 3.60
CA HIS A 285 22.66 2.40 4.53
C HIS A 285 23.92 2.92 3.84
N ARG A 286 24.60 2.08 3.04
CA ARG A 286 25.79 2.50 2.29
C ARG A 286 25.48 3.62 1.30
N LEU A 287 24.33 3.55 0.62
CA LEU A 287 23.91 4.59 -0.32
C LEU A 287 23.71 5.92 0.39
N VAL A 288 22.99 5.91 1.52
CA VAL A 288 22.76 7.12 2.32
C VAL A 288 24.05 7.69 2.87
N GLU A 289 24.98 6.85 3.36
CA GLU A 289 26.29 7.30 3.85
C GLU A 289 27.14 7.94 2.76
N GLY A 290 27.01 7.48 1.50
CA GLY A 290 27.69 8.07 0.35
C GLY A 290 27.11 9.41 -0.11
N MET A 291 25.94 9.82 0.38
CA MET A 291 25.33 11.10 0.00
C MET A 291 25.94 12.28 0.78
N PRO A 292 25.97 13.50 0.20
CA PRO A 292 26.42 14.69 0.91
C PRO A 292 25.67 14.89 2.24
N GLY A 293 26.42 14.92 3.34
CA GLY A 293 25.88 15.05 4.70
C GLY A 293 25.27 13.76 5.29
N GLY A 294 25.33 12.65 4.57
CA GLY A 294 24.98 11.31 5.06
C GLY A 294 23.57 11.19 5.63
N PHE A 295 23.44 10.36 6.67
CA PHE A 295 22.17 10.15 7.37
C PHE A 295 21.59 11.40 8.02
N ASP A 296 22.42 12.31 8.53
CA ASP A 296 21.93 13.48 9.26
C ASP A 296 21.26 14.48 8.32
N ALA A 297 21.86 14.73 7.16
CA ALA A 297 21.26 15.54 6.11
C ALA A 297 19.96 14.91 5.59
N VAL A 298 19.95 13.60 5.35
CA VAL A 298 18.75 12.88 4.89
C VAL A 298 17.63 12.94 5.93
N ASN A 299 17.93 12.67 7.20
CA ASN A 299 16.96 12.76 8.30
C ASN A 299 16.39 14.17 8.43
N GLY A 300 17.25 15.20 8.44
CA GLY A 300 16.83 16.59 8.51
C GLY A 300 15.91 16.96 7.34
N PHE A 301 16.25 16.49 6.15
CA PHE A 301 15.48 16.75 4.94
C PHE A 301 14.11 16.08 4.94
N VAL A 302 14.03 14.78 5.28
CA VAL A 302 12.76 14.04 5.39
C VAL A 302 11.88 14.66 6.47
N ARG A 303 12.44 14.97 7.65
CA ARG A 303 11.70 15.62 8.73
C ARG A 303 11.14 16.97 8.31
N ALA A 304 11.94 17.81 7.65
CA ALA A 304 11.49 19.12 7.19
C ALA A 304 10.35 19.01 6.17
N ALA A 305 10.44 18.08 5.22
CA ALA A 305 9.41 17.89 4.20
C ALA A 305 8.07 17.46 4.80
N ILE A 306 8.08 16.44 5.66
CA ILE A 306 6.84 15.93 6.27
C ILE A 306 6.30 16.94 7.31
N ARG A 307 7.16 17.65 8.04
CA ARG A 307 6.74 18.78 8.91
C ARG A 307 5.98 19.83 8.12
N GLY A 308 6.44 20.18 6.91
CA GLY A 308 5.73 21.11 6.04
C GLY A 308 4.32 20.63 5.66
N ALA A 309 4.14 19.33 5.43
CA ALA A 309 2.83 18.74 5.17
C ALA A 309 1.89 18.83 6.40
N VAL A 310 2.41 18.54 7.61
CA VAL A 310 1.64 18.66 8.87
C VAL A 310 1.21 20.11 9.14
N LEU A 311 2.08 21.09 8.89
CA LEU A 311 1.74 22.51 9.07
C LEU A 311 0.63 22.97 8.12
N ARG A 312 0.73 22.65 6.83
CA ARG A 312 -0.34 22.97 5.86
C ARG A 312 -1.68 22.36 6.24
N MET A 313 -1.64 21.15 6.79
CA MET A 313 -2.84 20.48 7.26
C MET A 313 -3.45 21.20 8.48
N GLN A 314 -2.62 21.65 9.43
CA GLN A 314 -3.08 22.45 10.57
C GLN A 314 -3.75 23.75 10.11
N GLU A 315 -3.13 24.48 9.18
CA GLU A 315 -3.68 25.72 8.61
C GLU A 315 -5.06 25.49 8.00
N ARG A 316 -5.19 24.49 7.12
CA ARG A 316 -6.45 24.17 6.44
C ARG A 316 -7.55 23.67 7.39
N PHE A 317 -7.17 22.92 8.43
CA PHE A 317 -8.12 22.51 9.47
C PHE A 317 -8.67 23.72 10.25
N GLN A 318 -7.80 24.68 10.61
CA GLN A 318 -8.23 25.92 11.27
C GLN A 318 -9.16 26.75 10.39
N GLU A 319 -8.88 26.84 9.08
CA GLU A 319 -9.77 27.50 8.11
C GLU A 319 -11.16 26.86 8.05
N GLN A 320 -11.22 25.52 8.02
CA GLN A 320 -12.49 24.79 8.02
C GLN A 320 -13.29 25.02 9.31
N CYS A 321 -12.63 24.95 10.47
CA CYS A 321 -13.28 25.26 11.74
C CYS A 321 -13.84 26.68 11.77
N ARG A 322 -13.06 27.67 11.29
CA ARG A 322 -13.53 29.05 11.21
C ARG A 322 -14.75 29.19 10.31
N GLY A 323 -14.72 28.58 9.13
CA GLY A 323 -15.87 28.61 8.21
C GLY A 323 -17.14 27.98 8.81
N ILE A 324 -17.02 26.92 9.59
CA ILE A 324 -18.17 26.33 10.30
C ILE A 324 -18.70 27.29 11.37
N VAL A 325 -17.81 27.91 12.15
CA VAL A 325 -18.20 28.90 13.17
C VAL A 325 -18.90 30.08 12.51
N ASP A 326 -18.37 30.64 11.42
CA ASP A 326 -18.97 31.75 10.69
C ASP A 326 -20.39 31.41 10.19
N VAL A 327 -20.62 30.18 9.71
CA VAL A 327 -21.95 29.69 9.29
C VAL A 327 -22.89 29.56 10.48
N LEU A 328 -22.41 29.02 11.60
CA LEU A 328 -23.21 28.87 12.81
C LEU A 328 -23.59 30.25 13.38
N ASP A 329 -22.64 31.18 13.48
CA ASP A 329 -22.85 32.53 13.96
C ASP A 329 -23.86 33.29 13.07
N GLY A 330 -23.80 33.11 11.75
CA GLY A 330 -24.77 33.68 10.81
C GLY A 330 -26.18 33.07 10.89
N GLN A 331 -26.36 31.94 11.58
CA GLN A 331 -27.63 31.25 11.77
C GLN A 331 -28.24 31.46 13.16
N VAL A 332 -27.51 32.06 14.10
CA VAL A 332 -28.04 32.41 15.42
C VAL A 332 -28.91 33.67 15.29
N PRO A 333 -30.22 33.61 15.59
CA PRO A 333 -31.05 34.81 15.65
C PRO A 333 -30.52 35.76 16.74
N GLU A 334 -30.50 37.08 16.49
CA GLU A 334 -29.96 38.07 17.44
C GLU A 334 -30.55 37.94 18.87
N ASP A 335 -31.77 37.41 18.99
CA ASP A 335 -32.48 37.21 20.26
C ASP A 335 -31.89 36.09 21.15
N PHE A 336 -31.08 35.17 20.61
CA PHE A 336 -30.44 34.11 21.38
C PHE A 336 -29.23 34.60 22.19
N GLY A 337 -28.55 35.66 21.73
CA GLY A 337 -27.45 36.29 22.46
C GLY A 337 -27.91 36.94 23.78
N ALA A 338 -29.17 37.38 23.85
CA ALA A 338 -29.77 37.98 25.04
C ALA A 338 -30.04 36.95 26.17
N LEU A 339 -30.18 35.66 25.84
CA LEU A 339 -30.42 34.59 26.84
C LEU A 339 -29.13 34.09 27.50
N GLN A 340 -27.97 34.14 26.81
CA GLN A 340 -26.68 33.75 27.42
C GLN A 340 -26.14 34.81 28.40
N GLY A 341 -26.55 36.07 28.28
CA GLY A 341 -26.24 37.14 29.24
C GLY A 341 -26.93 37.01 30.60
N GLN A 342 -27.89 36.09 30.76
CA GLN A 342 -28.65 35.91 32.02
C GLN A 342 -28.39 34.58 32.74
N GLY A 343 -27.56 33.67 32.20
CA GLY A 343 -27.50 32.27 32.69
C GLY A 343 -26.26 31.80 33.45
N LEU A 344 -25.09 32.43 33.30
CA LEU A 344 -23.83 31.86 33.84
C LEU A 344 -22.92 32.87 34.57
N GLY A 345 -23.40 34.09 34.83
CA GLY A 345 -22.66 35.09 35.60
C GLY A 345 -23.16 35.21 37.04
N ARG A 346 -22.77 34.29 37.94
CA ARG A 346 -22.63 34.54 39.41
C ARG A 346 -22.19 33.27 40.16
N HIS A 347 -20.91 32.94 40.08
CA HIS A 347 -20.21 32.27 41.18
C HIS A 347 -18.71 32.57 41.09
N ALA A 348 -18.35 33.84 41.23
CA ALA A 348 -17.00 34.26 41.58
C ALA A 348 -17.09 35.52 42.43
N ASN A 349 -17.17 35.33 43.76
CA ASN A 349 -16.54 36.18 44.77
C ASN A 349 -17.00 35.75 46.17
N ALA A 350 -16.18 34.94 46.85
CA ALA A 350 -16.15 34.83 48.31
C ALA A 350 -14.85 34.14 48.76
N CYS A 351 -13.77 34.93 48.84
CA CYS A 351 -12.60 34.82 49.74
C CYS A 351 -11.53 35.71 49.10
N GLY A 352 -10.99 36.75 49.71
CA GLY A 352 -10.76 36.99 51.11
C GLY A 352 -9.39 37.66 51.17
N SER A 353 -9.39 38.90 51.63
CA SER A 353 -8.27 39.82 51.83
C SER A 353 -7.01 39.21 52.47
N ASN A 354 -5.83 39.65 52.01
CA ASN A 354 -4.82 40.38 52.82
C ASN A 354 -3.45 40.39 52.12
N GLY A 355 -2.75 41.53 52.16
CA GLY A 355 -1.30 41.56 51.93
C GLY A 355 -0.77 42.78 51.19
N ASP A 356 -0.99 43.95 51.76
CA ASP A 356 -0.31 45.21 51.44
C ASP A 356 1.13 45.15 52.00
N THR A 357 2.17 45.40 51.20
CA THR A 357 3.41 46.06 51.63
C THR A 357 4.21 46.55 50.42
N THR A 358 4.33 47.87 50.37
CA THR A 358 5.28 48.69 49.62
C THR A 358 6.73 48.48 50.08
N SER A 359 7.69 48.64 49.18
CA SER A 359 8.89 49.47 49.41
C SER A 359 9.75 49.57 48.14
N ASP A 360 9.94 50.81 47.72
CA ASP A 360 11.03 51.29 46.89
C ASP A 360 12.39 51.00 47.54
N SER A 361 13.41 50.73 46.71
CA SER A 361 14.69 51.42 46.80
C SER A 361 15.58 51.11 45.58
N ASP A 362 16.08 52.20 44.98
CA ASP A 362 17.25 52.29 44.12
C ASP A 362 18.42 51.39 44.56
N GLU A 363 19.22 50.89 43.61
CA GLU A 363 20.63 51.34 43.49
C GLU A 363 21.32 50.82 42.23
N SER A 364 22.18 51.71 41.75
CA SER A 364 23.09 51.73 40.62
C SER A 364 24.16 50.62 40.48
N LEU A 365 24.66 50.52 39.24
CA LEU A 365 26.06 50.33 38.81
C LEU A 365 26.82 49.09 39.33
N LEU A 366 27.38 48.32 38.39
CA LEU A 366 28.84 48.23 38.22
C LEU A 366 29.22 47.46 36.94
N GLU A 367 30.15 48.06 36.21
CA GLU A 367 31.02 47.46 35.18
C GLU A 367 31.86 46.32 35.76
N GLY A 368 32.34 45.39 34.92
CA GLY A 368 33.35 44.43 35.36
C GLY A 368 33.67 43.31 34.37
N THR A 369 34.76 43.51 33.65
CA THR A 369 35.47 42.61 32.72
C THR A 369 36.16 41.40 33.38
N SER A 370 36.30 40.28 32.66
CA SER A 370 37.45 39.32 32.59
C SER A 370 36.94 38.00 31.99
N SER A 371 37.41 37.48 30.86
CA SER A 371 38.72 36.90 30.49
C SER A 371 39.05 35.54 31.14
N GLU A 372 39.36 34.58 30.26
CA GLU A 372 40.27 33.42 30.39
C GLU A 372 39.74 31.97 30.57
N ASP A 373 40.18 31.16 29.59
CA ASP A 373 40.70 29.78 29.62
C ASP A 373 39.79 28.56 29.83
N SER A 374 39.52 27.84 28.73
CA SER A 374 40.16 26.55 28.36
C SER A 374 39.67 26.01 27.01
#